data_AF-X1CHU3-F1
#
_entry.id   AF-X1CHU3-F1
#
_cell.length_a   1.000
_cell.length_b   1.000
_cell.length_c   1.000
_cell.angle_alpha   90.00
_cell.angle_beta   90.00
_cell.angle_gamma   90.00
#
_symmetry.space_group_name_H-M   'P 1'
#
loop_
_entity.id
_entity.type
_entity.pdbx_description
1 polymer ?
#
loop_
_entity_poly.entity_id
_entity_poly.type
_entity_poly.pdbx_seq_one_letter_code
_entity_poly.pdbx_strand_id
1 'polypeptide(L)' 'EERYLLKVTIQDAVEADIVFTILMGEEVEARRNFIEENALETQNLDI' A
#
# COMPACT_ATOMS: atom_id res chain seq x y z
N GLU A 1 -6.94 -13.21 -27.72
CA GLU A 1 -6.58 -12.93 -26.32
C GLU A 1 -6.16 -11.47 -26.22
N GLU A 2 -6.94 -10.64 -25.53
CA GLU A 2 -6.52 -9.29 -25.17
C GLU A 2 -6.03 -9.30 -23.72
N ARG A 3 -4.83 -8.75 -23.49
CA ARG A 3 -4.25 -8.61 -22.15
C ARG A 3 -4.09 -7.14 -21.86
N TYR A 4 -4.49 -6.73 -20.65
CA TYR A 4 -4.29 -5.38 -20.15
C TYR A 4 -3.05 -5.39 -19.24
N LEU A 5 -2.08 -4.53 -19.55
CA LEU A 5 -0.85 -4.39 -18.79
C LEU A 5 -0.83 -3.03 -18.09
N LEU A 6 -0.55 -3.03 -16.79
CA LEU A 6 -0.31 -1.84 -15.98
C LEU A 6 1.18 -1.77 -15.65
N LYS A 7 1.82 -0.63 -15.93
CA LYS A 7 3.22 -0.38 -15.58
C LYS A 7 3.29 0.26 -14.20
N VAL A 8 3.89 -0.45 -13.23
CA VAL A 8 4.12 0.08 -11.89
C VAL A 8 5.28 1.08 -11.92
N THR A 9 5.10 2.23 -11.25
CA THR A 9 6.11 3.29 -11.13
C THR A 9 6.33 3.65 -9.66
N ILE A 10 7.57 3.95 -9.29
CA ILE A 10 7.91 4.41 -7.95
C ILE A 10 8.10 5.93 -8.03
N GLN A 11 7.28 6.68 -7.30
CA GLN A 11 7.34 8.13 -7.25
C GLN A 11 8.29 8.62 -6.16
N ASP A 12 8.16 8.06 -4.96
CA ASP A 12 9.09 8.27 -3.84
C ASP A 12 9.57 6.90 -3.33
N ALA A 13 10.89 6.70 -3.38
CA ALA A 13 11.51 5.44 -2.96
C ALA A 13 11.58 5.29 -1.44
N VAL A 14 11.67 6.38 -0.70
CA VAL A 14 11.76 6.36 0.77
C VAL A 14 10.40 6.05 1.36
N GLU A 15 9.35 6.72 0.87
CA GLU A 15 7.98 6.46 1.31
C GLU A 15 7.56 5.02 1.00
N ALA A 16 7.88 4.52 -0.20
CA ALA A 16 7.61 3.15 -0.58
C ALA A 16 8.26 2.14 0.39
N ASP A 17 9.52 2.35 0.77
CA ASP A 17 10.25 1.45 1.68
C ASP A 17 9.63 1.41 3.09
N ILE A 18 9.16 2.56 3.59
CA ILE A 18 8.44 2.65 4.86
C ILE A 18 7.13 1.84 4.79
N VAL A 19 6.34 2.04 3.73
CA VAL A 19 5.07 1.32 3.54
C VAL A 19 5.31 -0.19 3.41
N PHE A 20 6.35 -0.61 2.67
CA PHE A 20 6.73 -2.02 2.59
C PHE A 20 7.11 -2.59 3.95
N THR A 21 7.88 -1.86 4.75
CA THR A 21 8.31 -2.31 6.09
C THR A 21 7.10 -2.49 7.03
N ILE A 22 6.16 -1.56 7.02
CA ILE A 22 4.96 -1.63 7.87
C ILE A 22 4.06 -2.80 7.44
N LEU A 23 3.83 -2.97 6.14
CA LEU A 23 2.89 -3.97 5.63
C LEU A 23 3.48 -5.38 5.56
N MET A 24 4.78 -5.51 5.34
CA MET A 24 5.47 -6.79 5.12
C MET A 24 6.44 -7.17 6.24
N GLY A 25 6.59 -6.31 7.26
CA GLY A 25 7.44 -6.56 8.42
C GLY A 25 6.85 -7.56 9.42
N GLU A 26 7.65 -7.92 10.41
CA GLU A 26 7.30 -8.92 11.43
C GLU A 26 6.33 -8.36 12.49
N GLU A 27 6.31 -7.04 12.67
CA GLU A 27 5.50 -6.35 13.68
C GLU A 27 4.01 -6.36 13.32
N VAL A 28 3.27 -7.28 13.93
CA VAL A 28 1.83 -7.48 13.70
C VAL A 28 1.00 -6.27 14.13
N GLU A 29 1.39 -5.59 15.20
CA GLU A 29 0.64 -4.45 15.75
C GLU A 29 0.69 -3.24 14.81
N ALA A 30 1.88 -2.88 14.32
CA ALA A 30 2.06 -1.79 13.36
C ALA A 30 1.22 -2.02 12.08
N ARG A 31 1.22 -3.24 11.56
CA ARG A 31 0.39 -3.62 10.42
C ARG A 31 -1.10 -3.52 10.72
N ARG A 32 -1.55 -3.96 11.90
CA ARG A 32 -2.97 -3.89 12.29
C ARG A 32 -3.45 -2.45 12.35
N ASN A 33 -2.71 -1.57 13.01
CA ASN A 33 -3.06 -0.16 13.15
C ASN A 33 -3.13 0.52 11.77
N PHE A 34 -2.16 0.26 10.90
CA PHE A 34 -2.16 0.78 9.53
C PHE A 34 -3.42 0.36 8.75
N ILE A 35 -3.81 -0.91 8.85
CA ILE A 35 -5.02 -1.41 8.17
C ILE A 35 -6.27 -0.74 8.76
N GLU A 36 -6.39 -0.65 10.07
CA GLU A 36 -7.56 -0.05 10.72
C GLU A 36 -7.74 1.44 10.38
N GLU A 37 -6.65 2.20 10.33
CA GLU A 37 -6.66 3.62 9.98
C GLU A 37 -7.05 3.85 8.52
N ASN A 38 -6.49 3.06 7.59
CA ASN A 38 -6.65 3.30 6.15
C ASN A 38 -7.82 2.53 5.52
N ALA A 39 -8.37 1.50 6.18
CA ALA A 39 -9.39 0.62 5.59
C ALA A 39 -10.64 1.38 5.10
N LEU A 40 -11.06 2.43 5.81
CA LEU A 40 -12.24 3.22 5.45
C LEU A 40 -11.96 4.24 4.35
N GLU A 41 -10.71 4.67 4.22
CA GLU A 41 -10.28 5.68 3.24
C GLU A 41 -10.07 5.08 1.84
N THR A 42 -9.86 3.76 1.76
CA THR A 42 -9.60 3.06 0.48
C THR A 42 -10.74 3.13 -0.53
N GLN A 43 -11.99 3.39 -0.11
CA GLN A 43 -13.12 3.52 -1.03
C GLN A 43 -13.03 4.77 -1.92
N ASN A 44 -12.21 5.75 -1.55
CA ASN A 44 -12.11 7.03 -2.26
C ASN A 44 -10.73 7.28 -2.89
N LEU A 45 -9.87 6.25 -2.99
CA LEU A 45 -8.51 6.39 -3.54
C LEU A 45 -8.50 6.79 -5.04
N ASP A 46 -9.52 6.38 -5.78
CA ASP A 46 -9.60 6.53 -7.25
C ASP A 46 -10.67 7.55 -7.71
N ILE A 47 -11.18 8.42 -6.83
CA ILE A 47 -12.19 9.46 -7.17
C ILE A 47 -11.51 10.76 -7.64
#